data_AF-A0A1H4DMD0-F1
#
_entry.id   AF-A0A1H4DMD0-F1
#
_cell.length_a   1.000
_cell.length_b   1.000
_cell.length_c   1.000
_cell.angle_alpha   90.00
_cell.angle_beta   90.00
_cell.angle_gamma   90.00
#
_symmetry.space_group_name_H-M   'P 1'
#
loop_
_entity.id
_entity.type
_entity.pdbx_description
1 polymer ?
#
loop_
_entity_poly.entity_id
_entity_poly.type
_entity_poly.pdbx_seq_one_letter_code
_entity_poly.pdbx_strand_id
1 'polypeptide(L)'
;MKAFSLSRTFFVVFSALMLVFSTVSHAQAPAMNIEGTSNSILSKLDKALTLTDVQKPRLLTIITNYLRQKVNIQPLQQSNEKAYATKLNSMQNGLQTKLKAVLSQQQYADYQALKPKTFDETNVLSHLFY
;
A
#
# COMPACT_ATOMS: atom_id res chain seq x y z
N MET A 1 71.66 -47.21 -9.11
CA MET A 1 70.43 -46.82 -9.84
C MET A 1 69.48 -46.21 -8.82
N LYS A 2 69.35 -44.87 -8.76
CA LYS A 2 68.26 -44.04 -9.33
C LYS A 2 66.86 -44.48 -8.79
N ALA A 3 66.01 -43.63 -8.22
CA ALA A 3 66.00 -42.17 -8.18
C ALA A 3 65.20 -41.61 -6.99
N PHE A 4 65.70 -40.48 -6.48
CA PHE A 4 64.98 -39.45 -5.74
C PHE A 4 63.98 -38.77 -6.69
N SER A 5 62.75 -38.56 -6.26
CA SER A 5 61.74 -37.78 -6.99
C SER A 5 61.10 -36.79 -6.03
N LEU A 6 61.47 -35.52 -6.24
CA LEU A 6 60.89 -34.34 -5.64
C LEU A 6 59.98 -33.71 -6.71
N SER A 7 58.77 -33.30 -6.32
CA SER A 7 58.13 -32.02 -6.66
C SER A 7 56.65 -32.08 -7.06
N ARG A 8 55.99 -30.97 -6.70
CA ARG A 8 54.84 -30.31 -7.34
C ARG A 8 53.46 -30.88 -7.07
N THR A 9 52.76 -30.24 -6.13
CA THR A 9 51.35 -29.81 -6.18
C THR A 9 51.03 -29.23 -4.80
N PHE A 10 50.25 -28.18 -4.57
CA PHE A 10 49.66 -27.11 -5.35
C PHE A 10 49.25 -26.09 -4.27
N PHE A 11 49.49 -24.82 -4.51
CA PHE A 11 49.22 -23.71 -3.59
C PHE A 11 47.69 -23.59 -3.41
N VAL A 12 47.13 -24.01 -2.26
CA VAL A 12 45.70 -23.80 -1.98
C VAL A 12 45.54 -22.41 -1.37
N VAL A 13 45.31 -21.44 -2.25
CA VAL A 13 44.78 -20.12 -1.89
C VAL A 13 43.37 -20.32 -1.37
N PHE A 14 43.17 -20.11 -0.07
CA PHE A 14 41.86 -20.10 0.55
C PHE A 14 41.19 -18.76 0.21
N SER A 15 40.57 -18.69 -0.97
CA SER A 15 39.83 -17.51 -1.43
C SER A 15 38.64 -17.25 -0.51
N ALA A 16 38.64 -16.05 0.07
CA ALA A 16 37.54 -15.48 0.81
C ALA A 16 36.29 -15.35 -0.08
N LEU A 17 35.28 -16.19 0.17
CA LEU A 17 33.94 -16.00 -0.38
C LEU A 17 33.20 -14.95 0.47
N MET A 18 33.50 -13.68 0.22
CA MET A 18 32.63 -12.58 0.63
C MET A 18 31.35 -12.67 -0.21
N LEU A 19 30.30 -13.28 0.35
CA LEU A 19 28.94 -13.13 -0.15
C LEU A 19 28.55 -11.66 -0.01
N VAL A 20 28.74 -10.92 -1.10
CA VAL A 20 28.20 -9.57 -1.26
C VAL A 20 26.69 -9.74 -1.28
N PHE A 21 26.03 -9.44 -0.15
CA PHE A 21 24.60 -9.19 -0.13
C PHE A 21 24.35 -7.95 -0.96
N SER A 22 24.04 -8.14 -2.25
CA SER A 22 23.55 -7.07 -3.10
C SER A 22 22.25 -6.57 -2.48
N THR A 23 22.32 -5.48 -1.70
CA THR A 23 21.13 -4.75 -1.26
C THR A 23 20.48 -4.19 -2.52
N VAL A 24 19.53 -4.91 -3.08
CA VAL A 24 18.67 -4.42 -4.15
C VAL A 24 17.95 -3.20 -3.57
N SER A 25 18.45 -2.01 -3.90
CA SER A 25 17.80 -0.76 -3.54
C SER A 25 16.48 -0.71 -4.30
N HIS A 26 15.41 -1.13 -3.65
CA HIS A 26 14.07 -0.99 -4.20
C HIS A 26 13.79 0.51 -4.20
N ALA A 27 13.76 1.12 -5.37
CA ALA A 27 13.24 2.47 -5.52
C ALA A 27 11.83 2.47 -4.91
N GLN A 28 11.67 3.06 -3.74
CA GLN A 28 10.36 3.19 -3.13
C GLN A 28 9.54 4.08 -4.04
N ALA A 29 8.38 3.59 -4.49
CA ALA A 29 7.40 4.45 -5.15
C ALA A 29 7.18 5.69 -4.26
N PRO A 30 7.05 6.88 -4.84
CA PRO A 30 6.88 8.10 -4.06
C PRO A 30 5.74 7.91 -3.05
N ALA A 31 6.03 8.19 -1.78
CA ALA A 31 5.07 8.02 -0.72
C ALA A 31 3.83 8.89 -0.98
N MET A 32 2.65 8.31 -0.85
CA MET A 32 1.38 9.03 -1.02
C MET A 32 1.33 10.25 -0.09
N ASN A 33 0.98 11.41 -0.64
CA ASN A 33 0.60 12.57 0.18
C ASN A 33 -0.79 12.34 0.80
N ILE A 34 -0.83 11.67 1.96
CA ILE A 34 -2.09 11.26 2.61
C ILE A 34 -3.04 12.45 2.82
N GLU A 35 -2.53 13.57 3.29
CA GLU A 35 -3.37 14.75 3.59
C GLU A 35 -3.94 15.37 2.31
N GLY A 36 -3.10 15.59 1.29
CA GLY A 36 -3.53 16.11 -0.01
C GLY A 36 -4.53 15.17 -0.70
N THR A 37 -4.25 13.86 -0.69
CA THR A 37 -5.15 12.83 -1.24
C THR A 37 -6.47 12.80 -0.48
N SER A 38 -6.47 12.87 0.85
CA SER A 38 -7.69 12.85 1.66
C SER A 38 -8.58 14.07 1.39
N ASN A 39 -7.99 15.27 1.29
CA ASN A 39 -8.72 16.48 0.94
C ASN A 39 -9.29 16.41 -0.48
N SER A 40 -8.54 15.86 -1.43
CA SER A 40 -9.00 15.67 -2.81
C SER A 40 -10.19 14.71 -2.90
N ILE A 41 -10.13 13.60 -2.15
CA ILE A 41 -11.25 12.66 -2.02
C ILE A 41 -12.46 13.35 -1.39
N LEU A 42 -12.28 14.05 -0.26
CA LEU A 42 -13.38 14.76 0.40
C LEU A 42 -14.05 15.76 -0.56
N SER A 43 -13.27 16.53 -1.32
CA SER A 43 -13.81 17.48 -2.30
C SER A 43 -14.64 16.79 -3.39
N LYS A 44 -14.19 15.63 -3.89
CA LYS A 44 -14.98 14.83 -4.85
C LYS A 44 -16.28 14.29 -4.23
N LEU A 45 -16.20 13.77 -3.01
CA LEU A 45 -17.37 13.26 -2.30
C LEU A 45 -18.37 14.38 -1.95
N ASP A 46 -17.87 15.57 -1.58
CA ASP A 46 -18.73 16.73 -1.29
C ASP A 46 -19.56 17.13 -2.50
N LYS A 47 -18.92 17.24 -3.67
CA LYS A 47 -19.59 17.54 -4.93
C LYS A 47 -20.62 16.48 -5.34
N ALA A 48 -20.31 15.21 -5.12
CA ALA A 48 -21.15 14.11 -5.56
C ALA A 48 -22.31 13.80 -4.61
N LEU A 49 -22.12 13.99 -3.30
CA LEU A 49 -23.03 13.55 -2.25
C LEU A 49 -23.72 14.71 -1.52
N THR A 50 -23.34 15.95 -1.84
CA THR A 50 -23.82 17.18 -1.17
C THR A 50 -23.66 17.05 0.35
N LEU A 51 -22.40 16.97 0.81
CA LEU A 51 -22.11 16.69 2.22
C LEU A 51 -22.44 17.89 3.09
N THR A 52 -22.96 17.63 4.29
CA THR A 52 -23.20 18.68 5.28
C THR A 52 -21.90 19.08 5.99
N ASP A 53 -21.87 20.28 6.57
CA ASP A 53 -20.71 20.77 7.31
C ASP A 53 -20.35 19.89 8.52
N VAL A 54 -21.31 19.15 9.07
CA VAL A 54 -21.09 18.18 10.14
C VAL A 54 -20.47 16.88 9.62
N GLN A 55 -20.82 16.47 8.40
CA GLN A 55 -20.30 15.24 7.78
C GLN A 55 -18.85 15.40 7.32
N LYS A 56 -18.50 16.55 6.72
CA LYS A 56 -17.19 16.80 6.11
C LYS A 56 -15.99 16.49 7.04
N PRO A 57 -15.89 17.05 8.26
CA PRO A 57 -14.74 16.77 9.14
C PRO A 57 -14.69 15.31 9.62
N ARG A 58 -15.85 14.66 9.80
CA ARG A 58 -15.94 13.24 10.17
C ARG A 58 -15.42 12.36 9.05
N LEU A 59 -15.85 12.62 7.81
CA LEU A 59 -15.40 11.90 6.63
C LEU A 59 -13.91 12.11 6.37
N LEU A 60 -13.42 13.35 6.48
CA LEU A 60 -11.99 13.63 6.34
C LEU A 60 -11.15 12.79 7.30
N THR A 61 -11.56 12.71 8.57
CA THR A 61 -10.88 11.91 9.60
C THR A 61 -10.92 10.42 9.25
N ILE A 62 -12.06 9.90 8.82
CA ILE A 62 -12.22 8.49 8.44
C ILE A 62 -11.31 8.15 7.25
N ILE A 63 -11.34 8.96 6.19
CA ILE A 63 -10.56 8.77 4.96
C ILE A 63 -9.06 8.84 5.27
N THR A 64 -8.62 9.88 5.99
CA THR A 64 -7.21 10.07 6.35
C THR A 64 -6.66 8.88 7.13
N ASN A 65 -7.43 8.37 8.11
CA ASN A 65 -7.03 7.22 8.91
C ASN A 65 -6.97 5.94 8.09
N TYR A 66 -7.94 5.72 7.20
CA TYR A 66 -7.93 4.57 6.30
C TYR A 66 -6.73 4.59 5.34
N LEU A 67 -6.45 5.73 4.69
CA LEU A 67 -5.30 5.87 3.79
C LEU A 67 -3.97 5.65 4.52
N ARG A 68 -3.83 6.18 5.74
CA ARG A 68 -2.65 5.93 6.58
C ARG A 68 -2.45 4.45 6.86
N GLN A 69 -3.51 3.73 7.24
CA GLN A 69 -3.42 2.29 7.46
C GLN A 69 -3.07 1.54 6.18
N LYS A 70 -3.65 1.95 5.04
CA LYS A 70 -3.37 1.35 3.73
C LYS A 70 -1.91 1.51 3.33
N VAL A 71 -1.32 2.69 3.48
CA VAL A 71 0.11 2.94 3.24
C VAL A 71 0.97 2.07 4.17
N ASN A 72 0.61 1.96 5.44
CA ASN A 72 1.38 1.18 6.41
C ASN A 72 1.44 -0.33 6.11
N ILE A 73 0.46 -0.88 5.37
CA ILE A 73 0.48 -2.29 4.96
C ILE A 73 1.08 -2.51 3.58
N GLN A 74 1.41 -1.46 2.82
CA GLN A 74 1.89 -1.56 1.45
C GLN A 74 3.14 -2.46 1.29
N PRO A 75 4.13 -2.46 2.21
CA PRO A 75 5.26 -3.39 2.12
C PRO A 75 4.87 -4.87 2.11
N LEU A 76 3.72 -5.22 2.70
CA LEU A 76 3.23 -6.60 2.70
C LEU A 76 2.87 -7.11 1.30
N GLN A 77 2.62 -6.23 0.33
CA GLN A 77 2.38 -6.66 -1.06
C GLN A 77 3.54 -7.50 -1.60
N GLN A 78 4.77 -7.18 -1.21
CA GLN A 78 5.97 -7.89 -1.64
C GLN A 78 6.37 -9.00 -0.66
N SER A 79 6.22 -8.78 0.64
CA SER A 79 6.73 -9.70 1.66
C SER A 79 5.72 -10.77 2.10
N ASN A 80 4.41 -10.51 2.00
CA ASN A 80 3.36 -11.43 2.42
C ASN A 80 1.98 -11.02 1.85
N GLU A 81 1.73 -11.41 0.59
CA GLU A 81 0.52 -11.05 -0.15
C GLU A 81 -0.77 -11.49 0.55
N LYS A 82 -0.78 -12.67 1.19
CA LYS A 82 -1.94 -13.15 1.95
C LYS A 82 -2.27 -12.21 3.12
N ALA A 83 -1.25 -11.81 3.89
CA ALA A 83 -1.44 -10.87 4.99
C ALA A 83 -1.88 -9.49 4.49
N TYR A 84 -1.33 -9.03 3.35
CA TYR A 84 -1.79 -7.80 2.69
C TYR A 84 -3.29 -7.88 2.36
N ALA A 85 -3.72 -8.93 1.65
CA ALA A 85 -5.10 -9.11 1.24
C ALA A 85 -6.06 -9.21 2.45
N THR A 86 -5.70 -9.94 3.50
CA THR A 86 -6.52 -10.04 4.72
C THR A 86 -6.66 -8.67 5.40
N LYS A 87 -5.56 -7.93 5.57
CA LYS A 87 -5.59 -6.60 6.19
C LYS A 87 -6.36 -5.60 5.34
N LEU A 88 -6.15 -5.58 4.03
CA LEU A 88 -6.88 -4.71 3.11
C LEU A 88 -8.40 -4.94 3.19
N ASN A 89 -8.85 -6.20 3.12
CA ASN A 89 -10.27 -6.53 3.26
C ASN A 89 -10.85 -6.07 4.62
N SER A 90 -10.12 -6.29 5.71
CA SER A 90 -10.54 -5.83 7.05
C SER A 90 -10.67 -4.31 7.13
N MET A 91 -9.69 -3.57 6.59
CA MET A 91 -9.72 -2.11 6.55
C MET A 91 -10.84 -1.58 5.66
N GLN A 92 -11.09 -2.20 4.49
CA GLN A 92 -12.19 -1.82 3.61
C GLN A 92 -13.53 -2.04 4.33
N ASN A 93 -13.77 -3.18 4.98
CA ASN A 93 -14.98 -3.41 5.76
C ASN A 93 -15.15 -2.37 6.88
N GLY A 94 -14.05 -2.03 7.57
CA GLY A 94 -14.02 -0.98 8.58
C GLY A 94 -14.37 0.40 8.01
N LEU A 95 -13.83 0.75 6.84
CA LEU A 95 -14.15 1.99 6.12
C LEU A 95 -15.64 2.03 5.77
N GLN A 96 -16.17 0.99 5.12
CA GLN A 96 -17.58 0.95 4.71
C GLN A 96 -18.53 1.09 5.89
N THR A 97 -18.25 0.40 7.00
CA THR A 97 -19.03 0.53 8.25
C THR A 97 -19.03 1.97 8.77
N LYS A 98 -17.87 2.62 8.80
CA LYS A 98 -17.75 4.01 9.27
C LYS A 98 -18.43 5.01 8.34
N LEU A 99 -18.36 4.80 7.02
CA LEU A 99 -19.05 5.64 6.04
C LEU A 99 -20.58 5.54 6.20
N LYS A 100 -21.13 4.33 6.36
CA LYS A 100 -22.58 4.13 6.63
C LYS A 100 -23.07 4.85 7.88
N ALA A 101 -22.21 5.01 8.90
CA ALA A 101 -22.56 5.69 10.14
C ALA A 101 -22.53 7.23 10.05
N VAL A 102 -22.04 7.78 8.93
CA VAL A 102 -21.92 9.24 8.71
C VAL A 102 -22.84 9.70 7.57
N LEU A 103 -22.93 8.92 6.50
CA LEU A 103 -23.74 9.20 5.33
C LEU A 103 -25.19 8.80 5.58
N SER A 104 -26.13 9.53 4.97
CA SER A 104 -27.51 9.06 4.87
C SER A 104 -27.59 7.80 3.99
N GLN A 105 -28.71 7.10 4.04
CA GLN A 105 -28.92 5.92 3.19
C GLN A 105 -28.76 6.25 1.69
N GLN A 106 -29.33 7.38 1.25
CA GLN A 106 -29.22 7.82 -0.15
C GLN A 106 -27.77 8.18 -0.50
N GLN A 107 -27.11 9.00 0.32
CA GLN A 107 -25.70 9.37 0.09
C GLN A 107 -24.78 8.15 0.07
N TYR A 108 -25.06 7.13 0.89
CA TYR A 108 -24.28 5.90 0.86
C TYR A 108 -24.52 5.09 -0.43
N ALA A 109 -25.76 5.03 -0.92
CA ALA A 109 -26.05 4.39 -2.21
C ALA A 109 -25.35 5.13 -3.36
N ASP A 110 -25.42 6.46 -3.37
CA ASP A 110 -24.74 7.30 -4.36
C ASP A 110 -23.22 7.13 -4.29
N TYR A 111 -22.65 7.06 -3.08
CA TYR A 111 -21.24 6.74 -2.88
C TYR A 111 -20.84 5.40 -3.51
N GLN A 112 -21.64 4.34 -3.33
CA GLN A 112 -21.34 3.04 -3.96
C GLN A 112 -21.38 3.13 -5.49
N ALA A 113 -22.25 3.97 -6.05
CA ALA A 113 -22.32 4.19 -7.50
C ALA A 113 -21.08 4.93 -8.06
N LEU A 114 -20.28 5.60 -7.22
CA LEU A 114 -19.02 6.24 -7.62
C LEU A 114 -17.86 5.24 -7.78
N LYS A 115 -18.07 3.95 -7.48
CA LYS A 115 -17.03 2.93 -7.59
C LYS A 115 -16.52 2.82 -9.04
N PRO A 116 -15.23 3.06 -9.30
CA PRO A 116 -14.63 2.79 -10.61
C PRO A 116 -14.73 1.30 -10.97
N LYS A 117 -14.72 0.95 -12.26
CA LYS A 117 -14.75 -0.47 -12.69
C LYS A 117 -13.49 -1.23 -12.25
N THR A 118 -12.35 -0.55 -12.29
CA THR A 118 -11.03 -1.04 -11.91
C THR A 118 -10.28 0.05 -11.15
N PHE A 119 -9.17 -0.30 -10.52
CA PHE A 119 -8.28 0.73 -9.97
C PHE A 119 -7.79 1.65 -11.09
N ASP A 120 -7.94 2.96 -10.86
CA ASP A 120 -7.54 4.03 -11.76
C ASP A 120 -6.79 5.09 -10.95
N GLU A 121 -5.51 5.25 -11.22
CA GLU A 121 -4.62 6.20 -10.52
C GLU A 121 -5.01 7.66 -10.74
N THR A 122 -5.70 7.98 -11.85
CA THR A 122 -6.19 9.33 -12.14
C THR A 122 -7.48 9.64 -11.39
N ASN A 123 -8.20 8.60 -10.95
CA ASN A 123 -9.37 8.74 -10.11
C ASN A 123 -9.04 8.49 -8.65
N VAL A 124 -8.83 9.57 -7.89
CA VAL A 124 -8.51 9.50 -6.46
C VAL A 124 -9.51 8.68 -5.61
N LEU A 125 -10.77 8.51 -6.05
CA LEU A 125 -11.75 7.66 -5.37
C LEU A 125 -11.38 6.18 -5.41
N SER A 126 -10.57 5.74 -6.39
CA SER A 126 -10.08 4.36 -6.50
C SER A 126 -9.43 3.87 -5.21
N HIS A 127 -8.79 4.77 -4.45
CA HIS A 127 -8.16 4.40 -3.18
C HIS A 127 -9.15 3.90 -2.11
N LEU A 128 -10.43 4.28 -2.19
CA LEU A 128 -11.47 3.85 -1.23
C LEU A 128 -12.11 2.50 -1.57
N PHE A 129 -11.99 2.05 -2.82
CA PHE A 129 -12.65 0.85 -3.33
C PHE A 129 -11.72 -0.34 -3.59
N TYR A 130 -10.43 -0.05 -3.74
CA TYR A 130 -9.33 -1.00 -3.96
C TYR A 130 -8.23 -0.69 -2.94
#